data_AF-A0A7M1QHU6-F1
#
_entry.id   AF-A0A7M1QHU6-F1
#
_cell.length_a   1.000
_cell.length_b   1.000
_cell.length_c   1.000
_cell.angle_alpha   90.00
_cell.angle_beta   90.00
_cell.angle_gamma   90.00
#
_symmetry.space_group_name_H-M   'P 1'
#
loop_
_entity.id
_entity.type
_entity.pdbx_description
1 polymer ?
#
loop_
_entity_poly.entity_id
_entity_poly.type
_entity_poly.pdbx_seq_one_letter_code
_entity_poly.pdbx_strand_id
1 'polypeptide(L)'
;MSGMDKEHWRNETVAFLAVASIKGVGFWTMHQIAGLGTGFKNLLKDAPYNEIQKVLRVSLPEEDQWEQEKKSLWSTGQAIARDLAHQGIMLLFPEQETFPEKLKYINAPPRWLFVKGSIANLSSPSTAIVGTRKPSSDGDFLTRYLLSLLAGQGVVTVSGLAAGIDRLVHEESIRYGIPTVAVLGNGFDVDYPKGSIDLRNAIVAQGGTVVSEYLPSQKGSAETFVRRNRLQAGLAETLIPVEWKVKSGTAHTVRFAFQYGKCLINIYLPGTRTEREEIAFSENEYLAISLQVPLESSRILDIIQGGSNLTLSSPKQMDMGFNEEEND
;
A
#
# COMPACT_ATOMS: atom_id res chain seq x y z
N MET A 1 -8.19 19.54 -12.86
CA MET A 1 -7.57 19.05 -14.11
C MET A 1 -8.16 19.67 -15.38
N SER A 2 -7.30 20.34 -16.16
CA SER A 2 -7.61 20.86 -17.50
C SER A 2 -7.79 19.74 -18.54
N GLY A 3 -8.27 20.06 -19.74
CA GLY A 3 -8.35 19.09 -20.85
C GLY A 3 -6.99 18.53 -21.27
N MET A 4 -5.94 19.36 -21.23
CA MET A 4 -4.56 18.94 -21.54
C MET A 4 -4.00 17.97 -20.51
N ASP A 5 -4.28 18.15 -19.22
CA ASP A 5 -3.80 17.24 -18.17
C ASP A 5 -4.40 15.84 -18.34
N LYS A 6 -5.70 15.76 -18.67
CA LYS A 6 -6.38 14.47 -18.87
C LYS A 6 -5.78 13.68 -20.03
N GLU A 7 -5.48 14.36 -21.14
CA GLU A 7 -4.85 13.70 -22.29
C GLU A 7 -3.42 13.26 -21.99
N HIS A 8 -2.65 14.09 -21.28
CA HIS A 8 -1.31 13.72 -20.82
C HIS A 8 -1.32 12.42 -20.02
N TRP A 9 -2.12 12.34 -18.95
CA TRP A 9 -2.16 11.15 -18.08
C TRP A 9 -2.73 9.91 -18.76
N ARG A 10 -3.67 10.08 -19.70
CA ARG A 10 -4.14 8.97 -20.54
C ARG A 10 -3.01 8.39 -21.38
N ASN A 11 -2.23 9.26 -22.03
CA ASN A 11 -1.10 8.83 -22.85
C ASN A 11 0.00 8.20 -22.00
N GLU A 12 0.25 8.75 -20.81
CA GLU A 12 1.23 8.22 -19.86
C GLU A 12 0.83 6.82 -19.35
N THR A 13 -0.45 6.62 -19.03
CA THR A 13 -1.00 5.30 -18.67
C THR A 13 -0.81 4.28 -19.77
N VAL A 14 -1.15 4.63 -21.02
CA VAL A 14 -0.98 3.74 -22.18
C VAL A 14 0.48 3.39 -22.37
N ALA A 15 1.39 4.37 -22.28
CA ALA A 15 2.81 4.14 -22.43
C ALA A 15 3.38 3.27 -21.31
N PHE A 16 2.99 3.50 -20.06
CA PHE A 16 3.36 2.67 -18.92
C PHE A 16 3.00 1.20 -19.17
N LEU A 17 1.75 0.94 -19.55
CA LEU A 17 1.25 -0.41 -19.76
C LEU A 17 1.86 -1.07 -21.00
N ALA A 18 2.16 -0.30 -22.04
CA ALA A 18 2.90 -0.75 -23.21
C ALA A 18 4.30 -1.23 -22.82
N VAL A 19 5.07 -0.41 -22.09
CA VAL A 19 6.43 -0.76 -21.64
C VAL A 19 6.41 -1.96 -20.69
N ALA A 20 5.45 -2.00 -19.76
CA ALA A 20 5.26 -3.12 -18.84
C ALA A 20 4.89 -4.45 -19.55
N SER A 21 4.39 -4.39 -20.78
CA SER A 21 4.03 -5.59 -21.57
C SER A 21 5.25 -6.24 -22.27
N ILE A 22 6.38 -5.54 -22.34
CA ILE A 22 7.60 -6.07 -22.95
C ILE A 22 8.14 -7.22 -22.11
N LYS A 23 8.41 -8.36 -22.76
CA LYS A 23 8.95 -9.55 -22.09
C LYS A 23 10.29 -9.22 -21.42
N GLY A 24 10.37 -9.49 -20.11
CA GLY A 24 11.57 -9.23 -19.30
C GLY A 24 11.56 -7.89 -18.57
N VAL A 25 10.63 -6.98 -18.91
CA VAL A 25 10.44 -5.74 -18.16
C VAL A 25 9.59 -6.03 -16.92
N GLY A 26 10.23 -5.96 -15.76
CA GLY A 26 9.59 -6.19 -14.47
C GLY A 26 9.40 -4.92 -13.65
N PHE A 27 8.88 -5.08 -12.43
CA PHE A 27 8.66 -3.99 -11.47
C PHE A 27 9.88 -3.08 -11.31
N TRP A 28 11.07 -3.66 -11.12
CA TRP A 28 12.27 -2.87 -10.85
C TRP A 28 12.77 -2.10 -12.07
N THR A 29 12.62 -2.67 -13.28
CA THR A 29 12.88 -1.95 -14.53
C THR A 29 11.94 -0.75 -14.65
N MET A 30 10.63 -0.95 -14.42
CA MET A 30 9.63 0.13 -14.43
C MET A 30 9.93 1.20 -13.36
N HIS A 31 10.37 0.77 -12.17
CA HIS A 31 10.74 1.65 -11.08
C HIS A 31 11.98 2.50 -11.40
N GLN A 32 12.98 1.90 -12.05
CA GLN A 32 14.16 2.61 -12.53
C GLN A 32 13.78 3.66 -13.58
N ILE A 33 12.93 3.28 -14.56
CA ILE A 33 12.43 4.20 -15.59
C ILE A 33 11.70 5.39 -14.97
N ALA A 34 10.74 5.13 -14.08
CA ALA A 34 10.01 6.19 -13.40
C ALA A 34 10.94 7.11 -12.58
N GLY A 35 12.05 6.57 -12.07
CA GLY A 35 13.09 7.33 -11.38
C GLY A 35 13.88 8.31 -12.26
N LEU A 36 13.89 8.12 -13.58
CA LEU A 36 14.56 9.04 -14.52
C LEU A 36 13.79 10.35 -14.72
N GLY A 37 12.48 10.37 -14.42
CA GLY A 37 11.63 11.57 -14.53
C GLY A 37 11.29 12.01 -15.96
N THR A 38 11.69 11.25 -16.99
CA THR A 38 11.41 11.57 -18.40
C THR A 38 9.95 11.29 -18.79
N GLY A 39 9.27 10.39 -18.09
CA GLY A 39 7.93 9.90 -18.40
C GLY A 39 7.94 8.74 -19.40
N PHE A 40 7.04 7.78 -19.22
CA PHE A 40 6.88 6.59 -20.05
C PHE A 40 6.47 6.95 -21.47
N LYS A 41 5.62 7.96 -21.67
CA LYS A 41 5.22 8.40 -23.01
C LYS A 41 6.44 8.91 -23.79
N ASN A 42 7.24 9.77 -23.19
CA ASN A 42 8.41 10.35 -23.85
C ASN A 42 9.48 9.28 -24.08
N LEU A 43 9.70 8.38 -23.11
CA LEU A 43 10.58 7.22 -23.29
C LEU A 43 10.16 6.38 -24.49
N LEU A 44 8.87 6.05 -24.62
CA LEU A 44 8.41 5.18 -25.68
C LEU A 44 8.36 5.89 -27.04
N LYS A 45 7.98 7.17 -27.11
CA LYS A 45 7.78 7.87 -28.39
C LYS A 45 9.03 8.57 -28.91
N ASP A 46 9.75 9.24 -28.03
CA ASP A 46 10.71 10.28 -28.39
C ASP A 46 12.17 9.89 -28.08
N ALA A 47 12.39 8.90 -27.20
CA ALA A 47 13.75 8.49 -26.85
C ALA A 47 14.43 7.71 -28.01
N PRO A 48 15.74 7.92 -28.23
CA PRO A 48 16.53 7.14 -29.18
C PRO A 48 16.54 5.63 -28.85
N TYR A 49 16.65 4.78 -29.88
CA TYR A 49 16.65 3.32 -29.72
C TYR A 49 17.71 2.81 -28.73
N ASN A 50 18.94 3.33 -28.83
CA ASN A 50 20.05 2.95 -27.95
C ASN A 50 19.81 3.30 -26.48
N GLU A 51 19.11 4.41 -26.19
CA GLU A 51 18.72 4.81 -24.85
C GLU A 51 17.67 3.86 -24.28
N ILE A 52 16.65 3.55 -25.07
CA ILE A 52 15.59 2.60 -24.68
C ILE A 52 16.19 1.23 -24.38
N GLN A 53 17.08 0.72 -25.24
CA GLN A 53 17.75 -0.56 -25.05
C GLN A 53 18.58 -0.58 -23.75
N LYS A 54 19.32 0.50 -23.47
CA LYS A 54 20.13 0.65 -22.25
C LYS A 54 19.27 0.69 -20.99
N VAL A 55 18.13 1.38 -21.04
CA VAL A 55 17.24 1.56 -19.89
C VAL A 55 16.43 0.30 -19.60
N LEU A 56 15.85 -0.33 -20.63
CA LEU A 56 15.03 -1.53 -20.45
C LEU A 56 15.84 -2.75 -20.05
N ARG A 57 17.11 -2.84 -20.48
CA ARG A 57 18.01 -3.99 -20.22
C ARG A 57 17.40 -5.33 -20.66
N VAL A 58 16.63 -5.32 -21.74
CA VAL A 58 16.04 -6.50 -22.37
C VAL A 58 16.44 -6.56 -23.84
N SER A 59 16.29 -7.74 -24.45
CA SER A 59 16.42 -7.88 -25.90
C SER A 59 15.25 -7.17 -26.57
N LEU A 60 15.56 -6.24 -27.47
CA LEU A 60 14.59 -5.53 -28.30
C LEU A 60 14.74 -6.00 -29.76
N PRO A 61 13.70 -5.82 -30.60
CA PRO A 61 13.83 -5.98 -32.04
C PRO A 61 14.89 -5.04 -32.62
N GLU A 62 15.43 -5.38 -33.80
CA GLU A 62 16.38 -4.54 -34.53
C GLU A 62 15.85 -3.09 -34.74
N GLU A 63 16.76 -2.13 -34.81
CA GLU A 63 16.44 -0.70 -34.85
C GLU A 63 15.51 -0.33 -36.02
N ASP A 64 15.66 -0.98 -37.18
CA ASP A 64 14.83 -0.79 -38.36
C ASP A 64 13.37 -1.24 -38.16
N GLN A 65 13.13 -2.17 -37.24
CA GLN A 65 11.79 -2.67 -36.87
C GLN A 65 11.18 -1.90 -35.69
N TRP A 66 11.98 -1.10 -34.99
CA TRP A 66 11.57 -0.48 -33.73
C TRP A 66 10.37 0.46 -33.86
N GLU A 67 10.27 1.24 -34.93
CA GLU A 67 9.12 2.12 -35.17
C GLU A 67 7.80 1.35 -35.32
N GLN A 68 7.85 0.17 -35.94
CA GLN A 68 6.68 -0.69 -36.05
C GLN A 68 6.34 -1.35 -34.71
N GLU A 69 7.36 -1.77 -33.96
CA GLU A 69 7.19 -2.33 -32.61
C GLU A 69 6.56 -1.31 -31.65
N LYS A 70 7.01 -0.04 -31.66
CA LYS A 70 6.41 1.03 -30.85
C LYS A 70 4.90 1.17 -31.08
N LYS A 71 4.45 1.09 -32.33
CA LYS A 71 3.01 1.14 -32.67
C LYS A 71 2.26 -0.08 -32.13
N SER A 72 2.86 -1.27 -32.25
CA SER A 72 2.32 -2.51 -31.68
C SER A 72 2.18 -2.43 -30.17
N LEU A 73 3.25 -2.05 -29.47
CA LEU A 73 3.29 -1.85 -28.02
C LEU A 73 2.26 -0.82 -27.57
N TRP A 74 2.13 0.31 -28.29
CA TRP A 74 1.10 1.31 -27.98
C TRP A 74 -0.31 0.74 -28.06
N SER A 75 -0.62 -0.05 -29.10
CA SER A 75 -1.91 -0.74 -29.24
C SER A 75 -2.16 -1.72 -28.09
N THR A 76 -1.13 -2.47 -27.68
CA THR A 76 -1.19 -3.37 -26.52
C THR A 76 -1.46 -2.59 -25.23
N GLY A 77 -0.74 -1.50 -24.99
CA GLY A 77 -0.97 -0.62 -23.84
C GLY A 77 -2.38 -0.03 -23.81
N GLN A 78 -2.95 0.33 -24.97
CA GLN A 78 -4.35 0.77 -25.07
C GLN A 78 -5.34 -0.35 -24.72
N ALA A 79 -5.10 -1.58 -25.16
CA ALA A 79 -5.95 -2.71 -24.84
C ALA A 79 -5.94 -2.99 -23.33
N ILE A 80 -4.76 -3.02 -22.70
CA ILE A 80 -4.62 -3.21 -21.25
C ILE A 80 -5.27 -2.06 -20.48
N ALA A 81 -5.08 -0.80 -20.91
CA ALA A 81 -5.70 0.36 -20.26
C ALA A 81 -7.23 0.29 -20.29
N ARG A 82 -7.80 -0.15 -21.42
CA ARG A 82 -9.25 -0.37 -21.55
C ARG A 82 -9.73 -1.48 -20.63
N ASP A 83 -9.01 -2.59 -20.57
CA ASP A 83 -9.36 -3.72 -19.69
C ASP A 83 -9.36 -3.30 -18.21
N LEU A 84 -8.29 -2.64 -17.74
CA LEU A 84 -8.23 -2.08 -16.39
C LEU A 84 -9.38 -1.12 -16.11
N ALA A 85 -9.71 -0.23 -17.06
CA ALA A 85 -10.83 0.68 -16.92
C ALA A 85 -12.18 -0.05 -16.84
N HIS A 86 -12.40 -1.10 -17.64
CA HIS A 86 -13.59 -1.95 -17.55
C HIS A 86 -13.72 -2.65 -16.19
N GLN A 87 -12.58 -3.00 -15.58
CA GLN A 87 -12.53 -3.55 -14.22
C GLN A 87 -12.63 -2.49 -13.11
N GLY A 88 -12.70 -1.20 -13.46
CA GLY A 88 -12.72 -0.09 -12.50
C GLY A 88 -11.37 0.18 -11.81
N ILE A 89 -10.26 -0.25 -12.42
CA ILE A 89 -8.91 -0.06 -11.92
C ILE A 89 -8.30 1.17 -12.60
N MET A 90 -7.82 2.11 -11.79
CA MET A 90 -7.13 3.32 -12.19
C MET A 90 -5.63 3.18 -11.93
N LEU A 91 -4.80 3.73 -12.81
CA LEU A 91 -3.36 3.91 -12.58
C LEU A 91 -3.11 5.37 -12.26
N LEU A 92 -2.50 5.64 -11.09
CA LEU A 92 -2.16 6.97 -10.62
C LEU A 92 -0.65 7.17 -10.56
N PHE A 93 -0.19 8.36 -10.90
CA PHE A 93 1.20 8.81 -10.85
C PHE A 93 1.38 9.95 -9.84
N PRO A 94 2.56 10.08 -9.19
CA PRO A 94 2.80 11.03 -8.10
C PRO A 94 2.46 12.50 -8.41
N GLU A 95 2.57 12.92 -9.66
CA GLU A 95 2.31 14.30 -10.09
C GLU A 95 0.81 14.57 -10.31
N GLN A 96 -0.05 13.54 -10.22
CA GLN A 96 -1.50 13.72 -10.28
C GLN A 96 -2.05 14.27 -8.95
N GLU A 97 -3.01 15.20 -9.05
CA GLU A 97 -3.77 15.72 -7.90
C GLU A 97 -4.49 14.60 -7.11
N THR A 98 -4.88 13.52 -7.80
CA THR A 98 -5.56 12.37 -7.21
C THR A 98 -4.63 11.38 -6.53
N PHE A 99 -3.31 11.55 -6.66
CA PHE A 99 -2.35 10.67 -6.00
C PHE A 99 -2.30 10.99 -4.50
N PRO A 100 -2.35 9.99 -3.61
CA PRO A 100 -2.43 10.24 -2.18
C PRO A 100 -1.17 10.91 -1.65
N GLU A 101 -1.31 12.15 -1.17
CA GLU A 101 -0.24 12.95 -0.56
C GLU A 101 0.48 12.19 0.56
N LYS A 102 -0.28 11.43 1.36
CA LYS A 102 0.25 10.60 2.46
C LYS A 102 1.37 9.64 2.03
N LEU A 103 1.34 9.19 0.76
CA LEU A 103 2.34 8.27 0.21
C LEU A 103 3.49 8.98 -0.51
N LYS A 104 3.41 10.29 -0.78
CA LYS A 104 4.49 11.03 -1.43
C LYS A 104 5.69 11.24 -0.51
N TYR A 105 5.44 11.31 0.80
CA TYR A 105 6.44 11.69 1.80
C TYR A 105 6.98 10.53 2.64
N ILE A 106 6.56 9.30 2.36
CA ILE A 106 7.14 8.13 3.04
C ILE A 106 8.53 7.81 2.49
N ASN A 107 9.34 7.11 3.27
CA ASN A 107 10.58 6.52 2.76
C ASN A 107 10.26 5.51 1.65
N ALA A 108 10.97 5.63 0.52
CA ALA A 108 10.70 4.91 -0.73
C ALA A 108 9.24 5.06 -1.19
N PRO A 109 8.81 6.26 -1.61
CA PRO A 109 7.43 6.50 -2.06
C PRO A 109 7.13 5.67 -3.33
N PRO A 110 5.88 5.19 -3.50
CA PRO A 110 5.51 4.49 -4.73
C PRO A 110 5.61 5.44 -5.93
N ARG A 111 6.17 4.95 -7.03
CA ARG A 111 6.32 5.70 -8.30
C ARG A 111 5.05 5.70 -9.15
N TRP A 112 4.10 4.84 -8.82
CA TRP A 112 2.76 4.75 -9.37
C TRP A 112 1.90 3.96 -8.39
N LEU A 113 0.58 4.00 -8.57
CA LEU A 113 -0.35 3.24 -7.74
C LEU A 113 -1.56 2.81 -8.57
N PHE A 114 -1.80 1.50 -8.62
CA PHE A 114 -3.07 0.96 -9.12
C PHE A 114 -4.12 1.04 -8.01
N VAL A 115 -5.31 1.54 -8.34
CA VAL A 115 -6.39 1.82 -7.37
C VAL A 115 -7.73 1.32 -7.93
N LYS A 116 -8.48 0.55 -7.15
CA LYS A 116 -9.86 0.15 -7.45
C LYS A 116 -10.77 0.56 -6.29
N GLY A 117 -11.89 1.22 -6.58
CA GLY A 117 -12.80 1.76 -5.57
C GLY A 117 -12.57 3.25 -5.30
N SER A 118 -12.88 3.71 -4.08
CA SER A 118 -12.91 5.14 -3.77
C SER A 118 -11.52 5.72 -3.51
N ILE A 119 -11.06 6.65 -4.35
CA ILE A 119 -9.78 7.36 -4.13
C ILE A 119 -9.82 8.19 -2.84
N ALA A 120 -10.98 8.71 -2.44
CA ALA A 120 -11.12 9.56 -1.26
C ALA A 120 -10.59 8.89 0.01
N ASN A 121 -10.77 7.57 0.13
CA ASN A 121 -10.29 6.79 1.27
C ASN A 121 -8.76 6.83 1.45
N LEU A 122 -7.99 7.14 0.40
CA LEU A 122 -6.53 7.24 0.46
C LEU A 122 -6.05 8.57 1.06
N SER A 123 -6.96 9.54 1.21
CA SER A 123 -6.70 10.87 1.79
C SER A 123 -7.48 11.11 3.09
N SER A 124 -8.55 10.35 3.35
CA SER A 124 -9.33 10.43 4.58
C SER A 124 -8.54 10.07 5.83
N PRO A 125 -8.91 10.59 7.03
CA PRO A 125 -8.36 10.12 8.30
C PRO A 125 -8.51 8.61 8.44
N SER A 126 -7.46 7.94 8.89
CA SER A 126 -7.35 6.49 8.77
C SER A 126 -6.46 5.83 9.80
N THR A 127 -6.83 4.61 10.15
CA THR A 127 -6.10 3.77 11.10
C THR A 127 -5.69 2.47 10.42
N ALA A 128 -4.39 2.20 10.40
CA ALA A 128 -3.88 0.92 9.96
C ALA A 128 -4.03 -0.12 11.07
N ILE A 129 -4.71 -1.22 10.80
CA ILE A 129 -4.93 -2.31 11.75
C ILE A 129 -4.36 -3.58 11.14
N VAL A 130 -3.38 -4.17 11.83
CA VAL A 130 -2.57 -5.27 11.30
C VAL A 130 -2.29 -6.31 12.37
N GLY A 131 -1.90 -7.51 11.98
CA GLY A 131 -1.50 -8.52 12.95
C GLY A 131 -1.13 -9.86 12.34
N THR A 132 -1.08 -10.86 13.20
CA THR A 132 -0.71 -12.24 12.86
C THR A 132 -1.69 -12.88 11.89
N ARG A 133 -1.17 -13.81 11.08
CA ARG A 133 -1.98 -14.64 10.19
C ARG A 133 -2.74 -15.75 10.91
N LYS A 134 -2.41 -16.00 12.18
CA LYS A 134 -3.00 -17.02 13.05
C LYS A 134 -3.29 -16.38 14.42
N PRO A 135 -4.36 -15.57 14.52
CA PRO A 135 -4.70 -14.91 15.77
C PRO A 135 -5.14 -15.90 16.83
N SER A 136 -4.88 -15.54 18.09
CA SER A 136 -5.50 -16.17 19.25
C SER A 136 -6.98 -15.77 19.37
N SER A 137 -7.70 -16.36 20.32
CA SER A 137 -9.05 -15.91 20.70
C SER A 137 -9.05 -14.43 21.10
N ASP A 138 -8.01 -13.99 21.79
CA ASP A 138 -7.88 -12.63 22.27
C ASP A 138 -7.62 -11.67 21.10
N GLY A 139 -6.77 -12.06 20.15
CA GLY A 139 -6.54 -11.27 18.94
C GLY A 139 -7.79 -11.10 18.07
N ASP A 140 -8.58 -12.18 17.91
CA ASP A 140 -9.87 -12.12 17.23
C ASP A 140 -10.83 -11.17 17.97
N PHE A 141 -11.02 -11.38 19.28
CA PHE A 141 -11.87 -10.55 20.11
C PHE A 141 -11.47 -9.07 20.06
N LEU A 142 -10.19 -8.76 20.29
CA LEU A 142 -9.65 -7.40 20.28
C LEU A 142 -9.86 -6.72 18.93
N THR A 143 -9.70 -7.46 17.83
CA THR A 143 -9.96 -6.92 16.48
C THR A 143 -11.44 -6.56 16.33
N ARG A 144 -12.35 -7.50 16.61
CA ARG A 144 -13.80 -7.25 16.52
C ARG A 144 -14.24 -6.10 17.42
N TYR A 145 -13.72 -6.06 18.64
CA TYR A 145 -13.96 -5.00 19.61
C TYR A 145 -13.52 -3.64 19.07
N LEU A 146 -12.27 -3.54 18.61
CA LEU A 146 -11.72 -2.31 18.04
C LEU A 146 -12.55 -1.83 16.84
N LEU A 147 -12.91 -2.73 15.91
CA LEU A 147 -13.71 -2.35 14.75
C LEU A 147 -15.11 -1.89 15.15
N SER A 148 -15.72 -2.49 16.18
CA SER A 148 -17.00 -2.01 16.72
C SER A 148 -16.91 -0.61 17.32
N LEU A 149 -15.78 -0.25 17.96
CA LEU A 149 -15.55 1.10 18.48
C LEU A 149 -15.41 2.14 17.36
N LEU A 150 -14.81 1.76 16.23
CA LEU A 150 -14.60 2.65 15.09
C LEU A 150 -15.85 2.89 14.25
N ALA A 151 -16.92 2.12 14.47
CA ALA A 151 -18.18 2.28 13.76
C ALA A 151 -18.74 3.69 13.96
N GLY A 152 -19.03 4.38 12.85
CA GLY A 152 -19.58 5.74 12.87
C GLY A 152 -18.58 6.85 13.25
N GLN A 153 -17.29 6.54 13.43
CA GLN A 153 -16.28 7.53 13.84
C GLN A 153 -15.65 8.32 12.68
N GLY A 154 -16.11 8.11 11.45
CA GLY A 154 -15.61 8.84 10.26
C GLY A 154 -14.17 8.49 9.87
N VAL A 155 -13.65 7.35 10.32
CA VAL A 155 -12.30 6.86 10.05
C VAL A 155 -12.31 5.75 9.00
N VAL A 156 -11.26 5.69 8.19
CA VAL A 156 -11.01 4.60 7.23
C VAL A 156 -10.04 3.58 7.84
N THR A 157 -10.30 2.29 7.69
CA THR A 157 -9.33 1.26 8.13
C THR A 157 -8.38 0.90 7.00
N VAL A 158 -7.11 0.63 7.31
CA VAL A 158 -6.10 0.21 6.32
C VAL A 158 -5.51 -1.14 6.74
N SER A 159 -5.52 -2.12 5.85
CA SER A 159 -4.89 -3.42 6.13
C SER A 159 -4.40 -4.11 4.86
N GLY A 160 -3.79 -5.28 5.02
CA GLY A 160 -3.03 -5.96 3.98
C GLY A 160 -3.73 -7.14 3.30
N LEU A 161 -5.01 -7.41 3.59
CA LEU A 161 -5.76 -8.54 3.05
C LEU A 161 -5.11 -9.93 3.28
N ALA A 162 -4.12 -10.04 4.18
CA ALA A 162 -3.56 -11.34 4.55
C ALA A 162 -4.58 -12.16 5.34
N ALA A 163 -4.34 -13.47 5.49
CA ALA A 163 -5.13 -14.28 6.43
C ALA A 163 -4.98 -13.74 7.87
N GLY A 164 -5.88 -14.15 8.78
CA GLY A 164 -5.85 -13.75 10.18
C GLY A 164 -6.40 -12.34 10.39
N ILE A 165 -5.67 -11.53 11.16
CA ILE A 165 -6.12 -10.19 11.59
C ILE A 165 -6.48 -9.30 10.40
N ASP A 166 -5.63 -9.23 9.36
CA ASP A 166 -5.88 -8.37 8.21
C ASP A 166 -7.22 -8.68 7.51
N ARG A 167 -7.53 -9.97 7.32
CA ARG A 167 -8.82 -10.41 6.76
C ARG A 167 -9.98 -10.02 7.67
N LEU A 168 -9.84 -10.26 8.96
CA LEU A 168 -10.87 -9.93 9.95
C LEU A 168 -11.15 -8.43 10.03
N VAL A 169 -10.12 -7.58 9.90
CA VAL A 169 -10.27 -6.12 9.82
C VAL A 169 -11.18 -5.74 8.66
N HIS A 170 -10.95 -6.29 7.47
CA HIS A 170 -11.78 -5.97 6.30
C HIS A 170 -13.20 -6.50 6.42
N GLU A 171 -13.38 -7.74 6.89
CA GLU A 171 -14.70 -8.36 7.09
C GLU A 171 -15.54 -7.59 8.11
N GLU A 172 -14.97 -7.22 9.26
CA GLU A 172 -15.68 -6.44 10.28
C GLU A 172 -15.85 -4.97 9.87
N SER A 173 -14.92 -4.39 9.11
CA SER A 173 -15.12 -3.04 8.55
C SER A 173 -16.34 -3.01 7.64
N ILE A 174 -16.48 -3.99 6.74
CA ILE A 174 -17.67 -4.14 5.89
C ILE A 174 -18.91 -4.30 6.75
N ARG A 175 -18.88 -5.19 7.74
CA ARG A 175 -20.00 -5.45 8.64
C ARG A 175 -20.50 -4.19 9.37
N TYR A 176 -19.59 -3.34 9.82
CA TYR A 176 -19.92 -2.11 10.54
C TYR A 176 -20.07 -0.87 9.64
N GLY A 177 -19.97 -1.03 8.32
CA GLY A 177 -20.09 0.07 7.36
C GLY A 177 -18.91 1.06 7.42
N ILE A 178 -17.74 0.61 7.86
CA ILE A 178 -16.51 1.40 7.90
C ILE A 178 -15.79 1.22 6.55
N PRO A 179 -15.49 2.30 5.80
CA PRO A 179 -14.69 2.18 4.59
C PRO A 179 -13.31 1.60 4.91
N THR A 180 -12.85 0.66 4.09
CA THR A 180 -11.57 -0.04 4.32
C THR A 180 -10.70 -0.05 3.08
N VAL A 181 -9.39 0.10 3.27
CA VAL A 181 -8.36 0.09 2.23
C VAL A 181 -7.53 -1.19 2.35
N ALA A 182 -7.63 -2.06 1.35
CA ALA A 182 -6.75 -3.22 1.21
C ALA A 182 -5.55 -2.87 0.34
N VAL A 183 -4.35 -2.98 0.91
CA VAL A 183 -3.09 -2.78 0.18
C VAL A 183 -2.57 -4.13 -0.26
N LEU A 184 -2.37 -4.41 -1.55
CA LEU A 184 -1.95 -5.71 -2.06
C LEU A 184 -0.43 -5.83 -2.18
N GLY A 185 0.10 -7.02 -1.87
CA GLY A 185 1.51 -7.37 -2.10
C GLY A 185 1.77 -8.03 -3.46
N ASN A 186 0.82 -7.90 -4.39
CA ASN A 186 0.80 -8.55 -5.70
C ASN A 186 -0.05 -7.72 -6.66
N GLY A 187 0.00 -8.05 -7.94
CA GLY A 187 -0.84 -7.46 -8.98
C GLY A 187 -2.32 -7.80 -8.80
N PHE A 188 -3.20 -6.99 -9.41
CA PHE A 188 -4.65 -7.14 -9.33
C PHE A 188 -5.17 -8.47 -9.89
N ASP A 189 -4.51 -9.03 -10.90
CA ASP A 189 -4.92 -10.28 -11.57
C ASP A 189 -4.56 -11.53 -10.73
N VAL A 190 -3.82 -11.35 -9.64
CA VAL A 190 -3.36 -12.44 -8.78
C VAL A 190 -4.33 -12.61 -7.61
N ASP A 191 -4.97 -13.78 -7.53
CA ASP A 191 -5.78 -14.18 -6.37
C ASP A 191 -4.87 -14.64 -5.22
N TYR A 192 -4.56 -13.71 -4.32
CA TYR A 192 -3.73 -13.95 -3.15
C TYR A 192 -4.22 -13.13 -1.93
N PRO A 193 -4.40 -13.76 -0.76
CA PRO A 193 -4.45 -15.22 -0.58
C PRO A 193 -5.58 -15.83 -1.42
N LYS A 194 -5.51 -17.14 -1.74
CA LYS A 194 -6.52 -17.80 -2.58
C LYS A 194 -7.92 -17.59 -2.00
N GLY A 195 -8.89 -17.21 -2.84
CA GLY A 195 -10.25 -16.85 -2.42
C GLY A 195 -10.39 -15.43 -1.88
N SER A 196 -9.43 -14.54 -2.16
CA SER A 196 -9.47 -13.14 -1.73
C SER A 196 -10.27 -12.24 -2.67
N ILE A 197 -10.51 -12.66 -3.92
CA ILE A 197 -11.23 -11.87 -4.92
C ILE A 197 -12.61 -11.43 -4.42
N ASP A 198 -13.38 -12.32 -3.79
CA ASP A 198 -14.71 -12.01 -3.28
C ASP A 198 -14.66 -10.92 -2.21
N LEU A 199 -13.68 -11.01 -1.30
CA LEU A 199 -13.48 -9.99 -0.27
C LEU A 199 -13.04 -8.66 -0.89
N ARG A 200 -12.14 -8.66 -1.89
CA ARG A 200 -11.76 -7.42 -2.61
C ARG A 200 -12.97 -6.75 -3.27
N ASN A 201 -13.82 -7.54 -3.90
CA ASN A 201 -15.04 -7.04 -4.53
C ASN A 201 -16.03 -6.50 -3.49
N ALA A 202 -16.20 -7.18 -2.35
CA ALA A 202 -17.02 -6.72 -1.24
C ALA A 202 -16.51 -5.40 -0.64
N ILE A 203 -15.17 -5.27 -0.47
CA ILE A 203 -14.53 -4.02 -0.03
C ILE A 203 -14.93 -2.87 -0.95
N VAL A 204 -14.76 -3.05 -2.27
CA VAL A 204 -15.08 -2.00 -3.25
C VAL A 204 -16.58 -1.70 -3.28
N ALA A 205 -17.43 -2.74 -3.24
CA ALA A 205 -18.88 -2.59 -3.26
C ALA A 205 -19.42 -1.82 -2.05
N GLN A 206 -18.76 -1.94 -0.89
CA GLN A 206 -19.12 -1.23 0.34
C GLN A 206 -18.48 0.18 0.44
N GLY A 207 -17.91 0.71 -0.67
CA GLY A 207 -17.30 2.04 -0.71
C GLY A 207 -15.85 2.08 -0.21
N GLY A 208 -15.22 0.92 -0.01
CA GLY A 208 -13.79 0.78 0.28
C GLY A 208 -12.90 0.89 -0.96
N THR A 209 -11.63 0.54 -0.78
CA THR A 209 -10.60 0.68 -1.81
C THR A 209 -9.62 -0.48 -1.77
N VAL A 210 -9.16 -0.91 -2.93
CA VAL A 210 -8.05 -1.86 -3.07
C VAL A 210 -6.94 -1.16 -3.84
N VAL A 211 -5.70 -1.27 -3.38
CA VAL A 211 -4.53 -0.63 -4.01
C VAL A 211 -3.38 -1.61 -4.19
N SER A 212 -2.56 -1.40 -5.22
CA SER A 212 -1.31 -2.14 -5.43
C SER A 212 -0.29 -1.27 -6.15
N GLU A 213 0.99 -1.43 -5.84
CA GLU A 213 2.06 -0.87 -6.65
C GLU A 213 2.62 -1.87 -7.67
N TYR A 214 2.17 -3.11 -7.66
CA TYR A 214 2.70 -4.16 -8.50
C TYR A 214 1.98 -4.22 -9.84
N LEU A 215 2.69 -4.65 -10.90
CA LEU A 215 2.11 -4.79 -12.23
C LEU A 215 0.93 -5.78 -12.20
N PRO A 216 -0.11 -5.65 -13.06
CA PRO A 216 -1.37 -6.40 -12.92
C PRO A 216 -1.22 -7.91 -12.72
N SER A 217 -0.30 -8.55 -13.47
CA SER A 217 -0.04 -9.99 -13.41
C SER A 217 1.09 -10.41 -12.46
N GLN A 218 1.71 -9.46 -11.74
CA GLN A 218 2.87 -9.73 -10.90
C GLN A 218 2.50 -10.55 -9.66
N LYS A 219 3.13 -11.72 -9.52
CA LYS A 219 2.97 -12.58 -8.35
C LYS A 219 3.61 -11.96 -7.11
N GLY A 220 3.00 -12.22 -5.96
CA GLY A 220 3.58 -11.87 -4.66
C GLY A 220 4.73 -12.81 -4.27
N SER A 221 5.68 -12.27 -3.53
CA SER A 221 6.81 -12.91 -2.86
C SER A 221 6.94 -12.39 -1.42
N ALA A 222 7.72 -13.08 -0.59
CA ALA A 222 8.00 -12.61 0.78
C ALA A 222 8.49 -11.17 0.82
N GLU A 223 9.40 -10.80 -0.09
CA GLU A 223 9.92 -9.45 -0.24
C GLU A 223 8.83 -8.43 -0.58
N THR A 224 7.97 -8.73 -1.56
CA THR A 224 6.87 -7.82 -1.93
C THR A 224 5.87 -7.62 -0.79
N PHE A 225 5.59 -8.65 0.02
CA PHE A 225 4.71 -8.51 1.17
C PHE A 225 5.34 -7.61 2.25
N VAL A 226 6.64 -7.72 2.49
CA VAL A 226 7.37 -6.82 3.41
C VAL A 226 7.41 -5.39 2.86
N ARG A 227 7.72 -5.22 1.57
CA ARG A 227 7.78 -3.91 0.91
C ARG A 227 6.40 -3.23 0.86
N ARG A 228 5.32 -3.98 0.69
CA ARG A 228 3.96 -3.43 0.70
C ARG A 228 3.62 -2.79 2.05
N ASN A 229 4.12 -3.32 3.16
CA ASN A 229 3.76 -2.86 4.51
C ASN A 229 4.06 -1.37 4.77
N ARG A 230 5.05 -0.76 4.08
CA ARG A 230 5.24 0.70 4.18
C ARG A 230 4.06 1.50 3.64
N LEU A 231 3.33 1.00 2.64
CA LEU A 231 2.14 1.66 2.13
C LEU A 231 1.00 1.63 3.15
N GLN A 232 0.84 0.52 3.88
CA GLN A 232 -0.15 0.42 4.96
C GLN A 232 0.14 1.45 6.07
N ALA A 233 1.40 1.51 6.52
CA ALA A 233 1.82 2.48 7.52
C ALA A 233 1.74 3.93 6.99
N GLY A 234 2.08 4.16 5.73
CA GLY A 234 2.08 5.48 5.11
C GLY A 234 0.69 6.09 4.97
N LEU A 235 -0.30 5.27 4.60
CA LEU A 235 -1.68 5.70 4.40
C LEU A 235 -2.39 6.10 5.70
N ALA A 236 -1.92 5.64 6.86
CA ALA A 236 -2.59 5.85 8.15
C ALA A 236 -1.96 6.96 9.01
N GLU A 237 -2.75 7.53 9.90
CA GLU A 237 -2.31 8.44 10.97
C GLU A 237 -1.88 7.66 12.22
N THR A 238 -2.58 6.56 12.47
CA THR A 238 -2.36 5.67 13.62
C THR A 238 -2.18 4.22 13.15
N LEU A 239 -1.31 3.45 13.78
CA LEU A 239 -1.16 2.01 13.57
C LEU A 239 -1.50 1.24 14.86
N ILE A 240 -2.37 0.24 14.74
CA ILE A 240 -2.75 -0.67 15.82
C ILE A 240 -2.36 -2.10 15.43
N PRO A 241 -1.19 -2.61 15.86
CA PRO A 241 -0.80 -3.99 15.64
C PRO A 241 -1.45 -4.89 16.72
N VAL A 242 -2.61 -5.48 16.39
CA VAL A 242 -3.50 -6.13 17.37
C VAL A 242 -2.84 -7.30 18.08
N GLU A 243 -2.19 -8.19 17.33
CA GLU A 243 -1.46 -9.36 17.84
C GLU A 243 -0.31 -9.67 16.88
N TRP A 244 0.93 -9.73 17.37
CA TRP A 244 2.12 -9.95 16.54
C TRP A 244 3.30 -10.45 17.38
N LYS A 245 4.40 -10.81 16.72
CA LYS A 245 5.66 -11.18 17.39
C LYS A 245 6.77 -10.23 16.98
N VAL A 246 7.73 -9.98 17.88
CA VAL A 246 8.88 -9.09 17.62
C VAL A 246 9.62 -9.48 16.33
N LYS A 247 9.74 -10.78 16.06
CA LYS A 247 10.25 -11.33 14.80
C LYS A 247 9.12 -11.84 13.92
N SER A 248 8.37 -10.93 13.30
CA SER A 248 7.26 -11.27 12.39
C SER A 248 7.10 -10.27 11.25
N GLY A 249 6.32 -10.63 10.23
CA GLY A 249 5.99 -9.72 9.12
C GLY A 249 5.35 -8.40 9.58
N THR A 250 4.53 -8.44 10.63
CA THR A 250 3.88 -7.26 11.22
C THR A 250 4.88 -6.29 11.84
N ALA A 251 6.02 -6.78 12.37
CA ALA A 251 7.08 -5.96 12.95
C ALA A 251 7.62 -4.94 11.94
N HIS A 252 7.67 -5.29 10.65
CA HIS A 252 8.06 -4.34 9.61
C HIS A 252 7.08 -3.17 9.50
N THR A 253 5.76 -3.42 9.58
CA THR A 253 4.75 -2.35 9.57
C THR A 253 4.88 -1.44 10.78
N VAL A 254 5.11 -2.01 11.97
CA VAL A 254 5.34 -1.25 13.21
C VAL A 254 6.56 -0.34 13.07
N ARG A 255 7.67 -0.88 12.56
CA ARG A 255 8.89 -0.11 12.29
C ARG A 255 8.66 1.01 11.28
N PHE A 256 7.95 0.75 10.17
CA PHE A 256 7.63 1.78 9.18
C PHE A 256 6.75 2.90 9.78
N ALA A 257 5.74 2.55 10.57
CA ALA A 257 4.89 3.53 11.23
C ALA A 257 5.70 4.44 12.18
N PHE A 258 6.62 3.88 12.97
CA PHE A 258 7.55 4.68 13.77
C PHE A 258 8.42 5.61 12.92
N GLN A 259 9.02 5.09 11.85
CA GLN A 259 9.86 5.88 10.93
C GLN A 259 9.09 7.02 10.26
N TYR A 260 7.79 6.86 10.03
CA TYR A 260 6.94 7.89 9.44
C TYR A 260 6.27 8.80 10.49
N GLY A 261 6.64 8.68 11.77
CA GLY A 261 6.09 9.49 12.86
C GLY A 261 4.61 9.23 13.13
N LYS A 262 4.11 8.03 12.80
CA LYS A 262 2.71 7.65 13.06
C LYS A 262 2.53 7.27 14.51
N CYS A 263 1.33 7.51 15.06
CA CYS A 263 1.03 7.11 16.42
C CYS A 263 0.84 5.58 16.49
N LEU A 264 1.63 4.92 17.32
CA LEU A 264 1.54 3.48 17.57
C LEU A 264 0.69 3.23 18.82
N ILE A 265 -0.34 2.40 18.70
CA ILE A 265 -1.21 2.03 19.82
C ILE A 265 -1.25 0.51 19.96
N ASN A 266 -0.81 0.00 21.11
CA ASN A 266 -1.08 -1.37 21.51
C ASN A 266 -2.40 -1.43 22.28
N ILE A 267 -3.19 -2.48 22.03
CA ILE A 267 -4.40 -2.78 22.81
C ILE A 267 -4.27 -4.15 23.46
N TYR A 268 -4.73 -4.28 24.70
CA TYR A 268 -4.65 -5.53 25.46
C TYR A 268 -5.80 -5.68 26.44
N LEU A 269 -6.06 -6.93 26.85
CA LEU A 269 -7.11 -7.28 27.81
C LEU A 269 -6.57 -7.19 29.26
N PRO A 270 -7.45 -7.05 30.27
CA PRO A 270 -7.03 -7.04 31.66
C PRO A 270 -6.24 -8.30 32.02
N GLY A 271 -5.07 -8.12 32.64
CA GLY A 271 -4.19 -9.22 33.02
C GLY A 271 -3.29 -9.78 31.91
N THR A 272 -3.48 -9.42 30.64
CA THR A 272 -2.71 -10.05 29.53
C THR A 272 -1.46 -9.28 29.10
N ARG A 273 -1.23 -8.06 29.61
CA ARG A 273 -0.11 -7.20 29.19
C ARG A 273 1.25 -7.89 29.28
N THR A 274 1.51 -8.56 30.40
CA THR A 274 2.82 -9.18 30.70
C THR A 274 3.10 -10.44 29.87
N GLU A 275 2.07 -11.03 29.26
CA GLU A 275 2.19 -12.22 28.42
C GLU A 275 2.56 -11.87 26.97
N ARG A 276 2.56 -10.58 26.63
CA ARG A 276 2.68 -10.05 25.28
C ARG A 276 3.97 -9.25 25.14
N GLU A 277 5.07 -9.95 24.86
CA GLU A 277 6.42 -9.37 24.72
C GLU A 277 6.47 -8.21 23.71
N GLU A 278 5.62 -8.25 22.69
CA GLU A 278 5.58 -7.27 21.61
C GLU A 278 5.08 -5.90 22.08
N ILE A 279 4.27 -5.86 23.15
CA ILE A 279 3.80 -4.61 23.77
C ILE A 279 4.98 -3.90 24.43
N ALA A 280 5.68 -4.59 25.34
CA ALA A 280 6.83 -4.00 26.03
C ALA A 280 7.95 -3.62 25.06
N PHE A 281 8.18 -4.43 24.03
CA PHE A 281 9.15 -4.13 22.98
C PHE A 281 8.82 -2.83 22.24
N SER A 282 7.58 -2.67 21.77
CA SER A 282 7.20 -1.48 20.99
C SER A 282 7.06 -0.20 21.83
N GLU A 283 6.74 -0.32 23.12
CA GLU A 283 6.80 0.81 24.06
C GLU A 283 8.24 1.36 24.15
N ASN A 284 9.22 0.47 24.32
CA ASN A 284 10.63 0.84 24.51
C ASN A 284 11.30 1.32 23.21
N GLU A 285 11.10 0.59 22.12
CA GLU A 285 11.80 0.84 20.85
C GLU A 285 11.11 1.89 19.99
N TYR A 286 9.78 1.97 20.07
CA TYR A 286 8.96 2.75 19.14
C TYR A 286 7.99 3.73 19.79
N LEU A 287 8.12 3.93 21.11
CA LEU A 287 7.29 4.88 21.88
C LEU A 287 5.78 4.59 21.74
N ALA A 288 5.42 3.31 21.59
CA ALA A 288 4.02 2.91 21.46
C ALA A 288 3.24 3.19 22.74
N ILE A 289 2.00 3.64 22.57
CA ILE A 289 1.04 3.85 23.66
C ILE A 289 0.28 2.55 23.87
N SER A 290 0.27 2.02 25.09
CA SER A 290 -0.47 0.79 25.39
C SER A 290 -1.72 1.08 26.21
N LEU A 291 -2.87 0.66 25.70
CA LEU A 291 -4.18 0.95 26.28
C LEU A 291 -4.93 -0.34 26.61
N GLN A 292 -5.42 -0.45 27.85
CA GLN A 292 -6.22 -1.58 28.28
C GLN A 292 -7.67 -1.42 27.83
N VAL A 293 -8.24 -2.43 27.19
CA VAL A 293 -9.66 -2.46 26.82
C VAL A 293 -10.46 -3.38 27.75
N PRO A 294 -11.72 -3.04 28.09
CA PRO A 294 -12.51 -1.91 27.59
C PRO A 294 -12.26 -0.58 28.34
N LEU A 295 -11.46 -0.57 29.41
CA LEU A 295 -11.33 0.59 30.32
C LEU A 295 -10.91 1.89 29.62
N GLU A 296 -9.98 1.83 28.68
CA GLU A 296 -9.40 3.00 28.00
C GLU A 296 -9.95 3.20 26.57
N SER A 297 -11.14 2.70 26.28
CA SER A 297 -11.71 2.74 24.92
C SER A 297 -11.94 4.15 24.38
N SER A 298 -12.37 5.09 25.23
CA SER A 298 -12.52 6.50 24.84
C SER A 298 -11.18 7.10 24.43
N ARG A 299 -10.10 6.78 25.16
CA ARG A 299 -8.76 7.26 24.87
C ARG A 299 -8.22 6.75 23.53
N ILE A 300 -8.60 5.53 23.13
CA ILE A 300 -8.29 5.02 21.78
C ILE A 300 -8.93 5.93 20.71
N LEU A 301 -10.22 6.26 20.87
CA LEU A 301 -10.94 7.13 19.94
C LEU A 301 -10.38 8.54 19.92
N ASP A 302 -10.07 9.11 21.10
CA ASP A 302 -9.48 10.44 21.23
C ASP A 302 -8.13 10.53 20.48
N ILE A 303 -7.30 9.49 20.53
CA ILE A 303 -6.03 9.47 19.80
C ILE A 303 -6.26 9.34 18.29
N ILE A 304 -7.16 8.43 17.86
CA ILE A 304 -7.46 8.22 16.43
C ILE A 304 -8.04 9.48 15.80
N GLN A 305 -8.91 10.20 16.51
CA GLN A 305 -9.51 11.45 16.03
C GLN A 305 -8.57 12.64 16.20
N GLY A 306 -7.86 12.69 17.33
CA GLY A 306 -6.95 13.77 17.74
C GLY A 306 -5.58 13.75 17.08
N GLY A 307 -5.24 12.71 16.30
CA GLY A 307 -4.06 12.65 15.44
C GLY A 307 -3.99 13.77 14.38
N SER A 308 -5.04 14.57 14.24
CA SER A 308 -5.03 15.84 13.50
C SER A 308 -4.33 17.01 14.25
N ASN A 309 -4.08 16.89 15.56
CA ASN A 309 -3.49 17.94 16.42
C ASN A 309 -2.29 17.48 17.30
N LEU A 310 -1.94 16.20 17.32
CA LEU A 310 -0.78 15.70 18.08
C LEU A 310 0.47 15.66 17.19
N THR A 311 1.18 16.79 17.09
CA THR A 311 2.58 16.79 16.65
C THR A 311 3.42 16.08 17.71
N LEU A 312 3.59 14.76 17.54
CA LEU A 312 4.73 14.08 18.13
C LEU A 312 5.97 14.74 17.54
N SER A 313 6.80 15.33 18.40
CA SER A 313 8.09 15.89 17.98
C SER A 313 8.84 14.87 17.15
N SER A 314 9.11 15.20 15.89
CA SER A 314 9.79 14.32 14.95
C SER A 314 11.02 13.70 15.62
N PRO A 315 11.24 12.38 15.53
CA PRO A 315 12.52 11.82 15.88
C PRO A 315 13.58 12.56 15.06
N LYS A 316 14.62 13.09 15.71
CA LYS A 316 15.84 13.50 15.01
C LYS A 316 16.20 12.35 14.07
N GLN A 317 16.39 12.64 12.78
CA GLN A 317 16.97 11.70 11.83
C GLN A 317 18.25 11.13 12.46
N MET A 318 18.16 9.92 13.03
CA MET A 318 19.32 9.10 13.26
C MET A 318 19.64 8.51 11.89
N ASP A 319 20.66 9.08 11.27
CA ASP A 319 21.30 8.56 10.08
C ASP A 319 21.93 7.20 10.45
N MET A 320 21.13 6.14 10.31
CA MET A 320 21.59 4.77 10.45
C MET A 320 22.11 4.36 9.08
N GLY A 321 23.41 4.60 8.87
CA GLY A 321 24.12 4.25 7.64
C GLY A 321 23.79 2.83 7.18
N PHE A 322 23.34 2.72 5.93
CA PHE A 322 23.05 1.45 5.29
C PHE A 322 24.33 0.87 4.67
N ASN A 323 24.64 -0.38 5.02
CA ASN A 323 25.38 -1.28 4.14
C ASN A 323 24.36 -2.27 3.56
N GLU A 324 24.14 -2.19 2.25
CA GLU A 324 23.29 -3.12 1.47
C GLU A 324 24.03 -4.38 1.01
N GLU A 325 25.12 -4.77 1.66
CA GLU A 325 25.86 -5.99 1.34
C GLU A 325 25.99 -6.86 2.59
N GLU A 326 25.08 -7.82 2.75
CA GLU A 326 25.35 -9.10 3.42
C GLU A 326 24.16 -10.04 3.17
N ASN A 327 24.24 -10.79 2.07
CA ASN A 327 23.59 -12.08 1.85
C ASN A 327 24.42 -12.82 0.79
N ASP A 328 25.51 -13.42 1.26
CA ASP A 328 25.98 -14.72 0.72
C ASP A 328 25.27 -15.85 1.48
#